data_AF-A0A3S2WCH3-F1
#
_entry.id   AF-A0A3S2WCH3-F1
#
_cell.length_a   1.000
_cell.length_b   1.000
_cell.length_c   1.000
_cell.angle_alpha   90.00
_cell.angle_beta   90.00
_cell.angle_gamma   90.00
#
_symmetry.space_group_name_H-M   'P 1'
#
loop_
_entity.id
_entity.type
_entity.pdbx_description
1 polymer ?
#
loop_
_entity_poly.entity_id
_entity_poly.type
_entity_poly.pdbx_seq_one_letter_code
_entity_poly.pdbx_strand_id
1 'polypeptide(L)'
;MSAMELYGHLTGRSKAEAIGMRNGTRSSFFARNRDADQMVKAGSRFFRHRPDRMVETATVLSVASDGLGIPHVRYNLDIQKLRGTTKFSDGPRSLALETFMSTYRAES
;
A
#
# COMPACT_ATOMS: atom_id res chain seq x y z
N MET A 1 -8.19 -0.20 50.52
CA MET A 1 -8.17 1.17 49.95
C MET A 1 -7.15 1.18 48.81
N SER A 2 -7.41 0.50 47.69
CA SER A 2 -8.16 0.91 46.48
C SER A 2 -7.51 2.07 45.71
N ALA A 3 -6.77 1.73 44.66
CA ALA A 3 -6.22 2.64 43.67
C ALA A 3 -7.29 2.95 42.62
N MET A 4 -7.62 4.23 42.44
CA MET A 4 -8.65 4.67 41.50
C MET A 4 -8.18 5.92 40.74
N GLU A 5 -7.96 5.70 39.44
CA GLU A 5 -8.35 6.55 38.32
C GLU A 5 -8.06 8.06 38.38
N LEU A 6 -7.15 8.52 37.51
CA LEU A 6 -7.39 9.76 36.74
C LEU A 6 -6.78 9.63 35.33
N TYR A 7 -7.65 9.34 34.37
CA TYR A 7 -7.37 9.42 32.94
C TYR A 7 -7.25 10.89 32.49
N GLY A 8 -6.10 11.24 31.93
CA GLY A 8 -5.86 12.56 31.32
C GLY A 8 -6.65 12.73 30.02
N HIS A 9 -7.54 13.72 30.04
CA HIS A 9 -8.43 14.15 28.97
C HIS A 9 -7.63 14.82 27.83
N LEU A 10 -7.48 14.13 26.69
CA LEU A 10 -6.88 14.70 25.47
C LEU A 10 -7.95 15.43 24.65
N THR A 11 -8.02 16.76 24.80
CA THR A 11 -8.85 17.63 23.96
C THR A 11 -8.23 17.75 22.56
N GLY A 12 -8.78 17.01 21.59
CA GLY A 12 -8.44 17.17 20.18
C GLY A 12 -9.01 18.46 19.60
N ARG A 13 -8.13 19.41 19.27
CA ARG A 13 -8.41 20.50 18.33
C ARG A 13 -7.26 20.58 17.32
N SER A 14 -7.40 19.93 16.16
CA SER A 14 -6.48 20.17 15.04
C SER A 14 -7.00 21.33 14.19
N LYS A 15 -6.34 22.48 14.33
CA LYS A 15 -6.30 23.52 13.30
C LYS A 15 -5.11 23.20 12.40
N ALA A 16 -5.37 22.60 11.25
CA ALA A 16 -4.40 22.55 10.15
C ALA A 16 -4.97 23.40 9.01
N GLU A 17 -4.84 24.70 9.18
CA GLU A 17 -5.05 25.68 8.13
C GLU A 17 -3.70 26.27 7.74
N ALA A 18 -3.51 26.40 6.43
CA ALA A 18 -2.51 27.21 5.74
C ALA A 18 -1.04 26.74 5.75
N ILE A 19 -0.62 26.04 4.68
CA ILE A 19 0.62 26.38 3.98
C ILE A 19 0.35 26.38 2.47
N GLY A 20 0.28 27.58 1.89
CA GLY A 20 0.33 27.80 0.46
C GLY A 20 1.76 27.90 -0.07
N MET A 21 1.98 27.25 -1.22
CA MET A 21 2.91 27.58 -2.31
C MET A 21 4.41 27.80 -2.02
N ARG A 22 5.28 27.05 -2.73
CA ARG A 22 6.10 27.55 -3.86
C ARG A 22 7.04 26.48 -4.45
N ASN A 23 7.22 26.57 -5.77
CA ASN A 23 7.99 25.72 -6.67
C ASN A 23 9.46 25.51 -6.27
N GLY A 24 9.97 24.30 -6.49
CA GLY A 24 11.41 24.00 -6.48
C GLY A 24 11.70 22.59 -7.01
N THR A 25 12.01 22.51 -8.30
CA THR A 25 12.70 21.39 -8.98
C THR A 25 11.97 20.04 -8.97
N ARG A 26 11.00 19.89 -9.89
CA ARG A 26 10.49 18.59 -10.32
C ARG A 26 11.62 17.79 -10.94
N SER A 27 12.21 16.85 -10.19
CA SER A 27 13.10 15.85 -10.77
C SER A 27 12.27 14.93 -11.65
N SER A 28 12.56 15.00 -12.94
CA SER A 28 11.90 14.32 -14.04
C SER A 28 12.29 12.84 -14.12
N PHE A 29 12.00 12.08 -13.06
CA PHE A 29 12.07 10.61 -13.06
C PHE A 29 10.69 9.95 -13.27
N PHE A 30 9.60 10.74 -13.25
CA PHE A 30 8.21 10.28 -13.31
C PHE A 30 7.62 10.09 -14.72
N ALA A 31 8.43 10.17 -15.79
CA ALA A 31 7.91 10.19 -17.16
C ALA A 31 7.73 8.80 -17.80
N ARG A 32 7.84 7.69 -17.05
CA ARG A 32 7.94 6.36 -17.66
C ARG A 32 6.81 5.37 -17.40
N ASN A 33 5.73 5.70 -16.69
CA ASN A 33 4.67 4.70 -16.49
C ASN A 33 3.27 5.26 -16.11
N ARG A 34 2.73 6.21 -16.87
CA ARG A 34 1.33 6.65 -16.69
C ARG A 34 0.33 5.49 -16.79
N ASP A 35 0.64 4.50 -17.62
CA ASP A 35 -0.22 3.33 -17.82
C ASP A 35 -0.23 2.40 -16.60
N ALA A 36 0.90 2.29 -15.89
CA ALA A 36 0.97 1.50 -14.65
C ALA A 36 0.17 2.15 -13.51
N ASP A 37 0.22 3.48 -13.40
CA ASP A 37 -0.56 4.23 -12.42
C ASP A 37 -2.08 4.16 -12.72
N GLN A 38 -2.46 4.06 -14.00
CA GLN A 38 -3.85 3.77 -14.41
C GLN A 38 -4.29 2.34 -14.13
N MET A 39 -3.38 1.37 -14.18
CA MET A 39 -3.70 -0.04 -14.03
C MET A 39 -3.85 -0.47 -12.56
N VAL A 40 -3.14 0.19 -11.64
CA VAL A 40 -3.16 -0.13 -10.21
C VAL A 40 -4.14 0.78 -9.48
N LYS A 41 -5.36 0.29 -9.24
CA LYS A 41 -6.39 0.98 -8.46
C LYS A 41 -6.81 0.15 -7.24
N ALA A 42 -7.41 0.80 -6.25
CA ALA A 42 -8.02 0.11 -5.12
C ALA A 42 -9.02 -0.96 -5.60
N GLY A 43 -8.96 -2.14 -5.00
CA GLY A 43 -9.73 -3.32 -5.39
C GLY A 43 -9.11 -4.17 -6.50
N SER A 44 -8.11 -3.67 -7.25
CA SER A 44 -7.41 -4.49 -8.25
C SER A 44 -6.69 -5.67 -7.59
N ARG A 45 -6.67 -6.80 -8.29
CA ARG A 45 -5.96 -8.01 -7.85
C ARG A 45 -4.79 -8.31 -8.76
N PHE A 46 -3.69 -8.71 -8.13
CA PHE A 46 -2.47 -9.10 -8.79
C PHE A 46 -1.94 -10.41 -8.19
N PHE A 47 -1.20 -11.16 -8.99
CA PHE A 47 -0.76 -12.50 -8.63
C PHE A 47 0.73 -12.67 -8.83
N ARG A 48 1.33 -13.52 -8.00
CA ARG A 48 2.70 -13.99 -8.17
C ARG A 48 2.78 -15.48 -7.88
N HIS A 49 3.26 -16.23 -8.85
CA HIS A 49 3.62 -17.63 -8.66
C HIS A 49 5.01 -17.73 -8.05
N ARG A 50 5.12 -18.49 -6.96
CA ARG A 50 6.40 -18.78 -6.32
C ARG A 50 6.92 -20.16 -6.73
N PRO A 51 8.26 -20.37 -6.72
CA PRO A 51 8.86 -21.67 -7.03
C PRO A 51 8.41 -22.82 -6.11
N ASP A 52 8.01 -22.50 -4.88
CA ASP A 52 7.54 -23.44 -3.85
C ASP A 52 6.08 -23.93 -4.05
N ARG A 53 5.51 -23.72 -5.25
CA ARG A 53 4.11 -24.02 -5.60
C ARG A 53 3.12 -23.27 -4.70
N MET A 54 3.45 -22.04 -4.32
CA MET A 54 2.51 -21.10 -3.71
C MET A 54 2.11 -20.01 -4.70
N VAL A 55 0.90 -19.51 -4.52
CA VAL A 55 0.37 -18.34 -5.23
C VAL A 55 0.13 -17.26 -4.20
N GLU A 56 0.79 -16.14 -4.41
CA GLU A 56 0.53 -14.89 -3.71
C GLU A 56 -0.54 -14.11 -4.48
N THR A 57 -1.59 -13.69 -3.79
CA THR A 57 -2.65 -12.82 -4.31
C THR A 57 -2.59 -11.49 -3.56
N ALA A 58 -2.24 -10.43 -4.27
CA ALA A 58 -2.19 -9.08 -3.75
C ALA A 58 -3.48 -8.34 -4.14
N THR A 59 -4.28 -7.96 -3.15
CA THR A 59 -5.47 -7.11 -3.34
C THR A 59 -5.14 -5.68 -2.94
N VAL A 60 -5.14 -4.76 -3.91
CA VAL A 60 -4.79 -3.36 -3.68
C VAL A 60 -5.84 -2.70 -2.79
N LEU A 61 -5.38 -2.04 -1.73
CA LEU A 61 -6.22 -1.27 -0.81
C LEU A 61 -6.19 0.21 -1.18
N SER A 62 -5.01 0.77 -1.47
CA SER A 62 -4.85 2.17 -1.84
C SER A 62 -3.51 2.40 -2.52
N VAL A 63 -3.42 3.48 -3.31
CA VAL A 63 -2.14 3.99 -3.84
C VAL A 63 -1.98 5.42 -3.35
N ALA A 64 -0.85 5.73 -2.74
CA ALA A 64 -0.55 7.07 -2.22
C ALA A 64 0.94 7.35 -2.29
N SER A 65 1.31 8.60 -2.54
CA SER A 65 2.71 9.04 -2.47
C SER A 65 3.15 9.28 -1.02
N ASP A 66 4.40 8.95 -0.71
CA ASP A 66 5.03 9.35 0.55
C ASP A 66 5.42 10.83 0.58
N GLY A 67 6.07 11.27 1.67
CA GLY A 67 6.56 12.64 1.82
C GLY A 67 7.66 13.05 0.81
N LEU A 68 8.22 12.09 0.06
CA LEU A 68 9.20 12.30 -0.99
C LEU A 68 8.59 12.23 -2.40
N GLY A 69 7.28 11.98 -2.50
CA GLY A 69 6.56 11.87 -3.76
C GLY A 69 6.62 10.49 -4.41
N ILE A 70 7.18 9.47 -3.74
CA ILE A 70 7.29 8.12 -4.29
C ILE A 70 5.94 7.41 -4.13
N PRO A 71 5.31 6.93 -5.22
CA PRO A 71 4.03 6.24 -5.13
C PRO A 71 4.20 4.87 -4.47
N HIS A 72 3.41 4.61 -3.44
CA HIS A 72 3.33 3.34 -2.74
C HIS A 72 1.95 2.71 -2.88
N VAL A 73 1.93 1.39 -3.06
CA VAL A 73 0.75 0.54 -3.10
C VAL A 73 0.61 -0.12 -1.75
N ARG A 74 -0.48 0.15 -1.05
CA ARG A 74 -0.92 -0.61 0.12
C ARG A 74 -1.83 -1.74 -0.36
N TYR A 75 -1.59 -2.98 0.07
CA TYR A 75 -2.35 -4.14 -0.40
C TYR A 75 -2.47 -5.22 0.69
N ASN A 76 -3.53 -6.02 0.66
CA ASN A 76 -3.61 -7.26 1.43
C ASN A 76 -2.96 -8.40 0.65
N LEU A 77 -2.21 -9.25 1.33
CA LEU A 77 -1.55 -10.41 0.74
C LEU A 77 -2.16 -11.71 1.26
N ASP A 78 -2.71 -12.50 0.34
CA ASP A 78 -3.15 -13.86 0.61
C ASP A 78 -2.22 -14.85 -0.09
N ILE A 79 -1.77 -15.87 0.63
CA ILE A 79 -0.84 -16.89 0.13
C ILE A 79 -1.55 -18.24 0.17
N GLN A 80 -1.60 -18.92 -0.97
CA GLN A 80 -2.23 -20.23 -1.09
C GLN A 80 -1.27 -21.26 -1.69
N LYS A 81 -1.27 -22.48 -1.15
CA LYS A 81 -0.56 -23.62 -1.76
C LYS A 81 -1.36 -24.19 -2.94
N LEU A 82 -0.71 -24.42 -4.08
CA LEU A 82 -1.39 -24.86 -5.32
C LEU A 82 -2.13 -26.20 -5.18
N ARG A 83 -1.63 -27.07 -4.30
CA ARG A 83 -2.22 -28.38 -3.99
C ARG A 83 -2.49 -28.47 -2.50
N GLY A 84 -3.49 -27.73 -2.05
CA GLY A 84 -3.96 -27.74 -0.66
C GLY A 84 -5.06 -26.72 -0.42
N THR A 85 -5.72 -26.84 0.72
CA THR A 85 -6.77 -25.90 1.18
C THR A 85 -6.22 -24.79 2.08
N THR A 86 -4.96 -24.91 2.53
CA THR A 86 -4.32 -23.94 3.39
C THR A 86 -4.13 -22.61 2.68
N LYS A 87 -4.80 -21.59 3.20
CA LYS A 87 -4.62 -20.18 2.86
C LYS A 87 -4.08 -19.45 4.08
N PHE A 88 -3.13 -18.57 3.86
CA PHE A 88 -2.56 -17.71 4.88
C PHE A 88 -2.74 -16.26 4.45
N SER A 89 -3.34 -15.43 5.32
CA SER A 89 -3.41 -13.99 5.09
C SER A 89 -2.28 -13.34 5.86
N ASP A 90 -1.38 -12.69 5.12
CA ASP A 90 -0.21 -11.98 5.66
C ASP A 90 -0.56 -10.53 6.07
N GLY A 91 -1.84 -10.16 5.93
CA GLY A 91 -2.34 -8.84 6.25
C GLY A 91 -1.86 -7.73 5.29
N PRO A 92 -2.02 -6.45 5.69
CA PRO A 92 -1.67 -5.32 4.85
C PRO A 92 -0.15 -5.12 4.73
N ARG A 93 0.33 -4.96 3.50
CA ARG A 93 1.71 -4.60 3.15
C ARG A 93 1.75 -3.32 2.33
N SER A 94 2.93 -2.71 2.25
CA SER A 94 3.19 -1.53 1.42
C SER A 94 4.45 -1.74 0.60
N LEU A 95 4.40 -1.44 -0.70
CA LEU A 95 5.55 -1.45 -1.60
C LEU A 95 5.54 -0.23 -2.50
N ALA A 96 6.71 0.22 -2.97
CA ALA A 96 6.77 1.19 -4.06
C ALA A 96 6.04 0.63 -5.30
N LEU A 97 5.30 1.47 -6.02
CA LEU A 97 4.50 1.09 -7.18
C LEU A 97 5.34 0.35 -8.23
N GLU A 98 6.55 0.83 -8.49
CA GLU A 98 7.47 0.18 -9.42
C GLU A 98 7.84 -1.25 -8.99
N THR A 99 8.22 -1.42 -7.71
CA THR A 99 8.53 -2.74 -7.15
C THR A 99 7.32 -3.66 -7.18
N PHE A 100 6.13 -3.14 -6.87
CA PHE A 100 4.89 -3.88 -6.91
C PHE A 100 4.62 -4.42 -8.33
N MET A 101 4.73 -3.56 -9.35
CA MET A 101 4.49 -3.90 -10.75
C MET A 101 5.53 -4.85 -11.35
N SER A 102 6.77 -4.83 -10.83
CA SER A 102 7.80 -5.81 -11.19
C SER A 102 7.54 -7.18 -10.53
N THR A 103 7.00 -7.17 -9.31
CA THR A 103 6.81 -8.37 -8.49
C THR A 103 5.55 -9.15 -8.85
N TYR A 104 4.46 -8.44 -9.14
CA TYR A 104 3.14 -9.03 -9.35
C TYR A 104 2.62 -8.76 -10.76
N ARG A 105 1.85 -9.70 -11.29
CA ARG A 105 1.19 -9.60 -12.60
C ARG A 105 -0.31 -9.36 -12.42
N ALA A 106 -0.89 -8.50 -13.24
CA ALA A 106 -2.33 -8.30 -13.25
C ALA A 106 -3.04 -9.59 -13.68
N GLU A 107 -4.25 -9.81 -13.15
CA GLU A 107 -5.17 -10.79 -13.71
C GLU A 107 -5.52 -10.36 -15.14
N SER A 108 -5.20 -11.20 -16.12
CA SER A 108 -5.53 -10.99 -17.53
C SER A 108 -6.98 -11.37 -17.84
#